data_AF-A0A5A9Z2W9-F1
#
_entry.id   AF-A0A5A9Z2W9-F1
#
_cell.length_a   1.000
_cell.length_b   1.000
_cell.length_c   1.000
_cell.angle_alpha   90.00
_cell.angle_beta   90.00
_cell.angle_gamma   90.00
#
_symmetry.space_group_name_H-M   'P 1'
#
loop_
_entity.id
_entity.type
_entity.pdbx_description
1 polymer ?
#
loop_
_entity_poly.entity_id
_entity_poly.type
_entity_poly.pdbx_seq_one_letter_code
_entity_poly.pdbx_strand_id
1 'polypeptide(L)'
;MFRDLIDDLDDYSVEPDMLLDVPFVPTDEAVIEAMLNLGEVGPADLLYDLGSGDGRILVAAARDRDTRGIGVEIDPLRIADAFDYAAHTRVEYLVDFVEDSIFTADISDATVVTLYLLDSINVQLRPRLLRELRPGTRIISHAFDMGDWKADERVEFSGTKIYKWIVPAQVAGVWEWNGYDGTPYRVELQQKYQEVTGRAWVADAVAELKNATLCGASLELAIQEGGATSPTTFTLSFENNDLQSIVENA
;
A
#
# COMPACT_ATOMS: atom_id res chain seq x y z
N MET A 1 -57.52 -8.33 -5.18
CA MET A 1 -56.60 -7.21 -5.47
C MET A 1 -55.30 -7.39 -4.67
N PHE A 2 -54.69 -8.59 -4.70
CA PHE A 2 -53.43 -8.92 -4.03
C PHE A 2 -52.82 -10.17 -4.70
N ARG A 3 -52.71 -10.17 -6.03
CA ARG A 3 -52.02 -11.21 -6.80
C ARG A 3 -50.82 -10.70 -7.58
N ASP A 4 -50.55 -9.39 -7.52
CA ASP A 4 -49.51 -8.72 -8.31
C ASP A 4 -48.34 -8.26 -7.41
N LEU A 5 -48.10 -8.95 -6.29
CA LEU A 5 -47.07 -8.59 -5.30
C LEU A 5 -46.18 -9.80 -4.95
N ILE A 6 -46.07 -10.76 -5.87
CA ILE A 6 -45.24 -11.97 -5.72
C ILE A 6 -44.21 -12.11 -6.87
N ASP A 7 -44.26 -11.27 -7.91
CA ASP A 7 -43.37 -11.39 -9.08
C ASP A 7 -42.08 -10.54 -8.99
N ASP A 8 -41.85 -9.80 -7.90
CA ASP A 8 -40.68 -8.90 -7.73
C ASP A 8 -39.66 -9.35 -6.67
N LEU A 9 -39.68 -10.63 -6.24
CA LEU A 9 -38.81 -11.15 -5.17
C LEU A 9 -37.73 -12.15 -5.62
N ASP A 10 -37.58 -12.39 -6.93
CA ASP A 10 -36.65 -13.41 -7.46
C ASP A 10 -35.36 -12.86 -8.10
N ASP A 11 -35.03 -11.56 -7.97
CA ASP A 11 -33.81 -10.98 -8.57
C ASP A 11 -32.77 -10.47 -7.54
N TYR A 12 -32.80 -11.00 -6.32
CA TYR A 12 -31.69 -10.87 -5.37
C TYR A 12 -31.05 -12.24 -5.09
N SER A 13 -30.71 -12.96 -6.15
CA SER A 13 -29.68 -14.00 -6.03
C SER A 13 -28.34 -13.29 -5.86
N VAL A 14 -27.97 -13.00 -4.61
CA VAL A 14 -26.56 -12.78 -4.25
C VAL A 14 -25.84 -14.04 -4.67
N GLU A 15 -25.00 -13.98 -5.71
CA GLU A 15 -24.25 -15.14 -6.17
C GLU A 15 -23.36 -15.67 -5.03
N PRO A 16 -23.64 -16.87 -4.47
CA PRO A 16 -22.95 -17.35 -3.28
C PRO A 16 -21.51 -17.84 -3.54
N ASP A 17 -21.07 -17.86 -4.80
CA ASP A 17 -19.92 -18.68 -5.23
C ASP A 17 -18.68 -17.88 -5.68
N MET A 18 -18.68 -16.54 -5.65
CA MET A 18 -17.44 -15.74 -5.87
C MET A 18 -16.70 -15.36 -4.58
N LEU A 19 -17.31 -15.58 -3.41
CA LEU A 19 -16.89 -14.93 -2.15
C LEU A 19 -15.86 -15.72 -1.33
N LEU A 20 -15.63 -16.99 -1.63
CA LEU A 20 -14.71 -17.91 -0.91
C LEU A 20 -13.59 -18.47 -1.82
N ASP A 21 -13.26 -17.78 -2.91
CA ASP A 21 -12.29 -18.24 -3.92
C ASP A 21 -10.83 -18.33 -3.41
N VAL A 22 -10.55 -17.86 -2.19
CA VAL A 22 -9.27 -18.03 -1.52
C VAL A 22 -9.45 -19.00 -0.34
N PRO A 23 -8.87 -20.22 -0.39
CA PRO A 23 -8.96 -21.16 0.72
C PRO A 23 -8.21 -20.62 1.93
N PHE A 24 -8.75 -20.83 3.13
CA PHE A 24 -8.01 -20.53 4.36
C PHE A 24 -6.79 -21.43 4.49
N VAL A 25 -5.60 -20.86 4.27
CA VAL A 25 -4.32 -21.47 4.55
C VAL A 25 -3.59 -20.56 5.54
N PRO A 26 -3.25 -21.06 6.73
CA PRO A 26 -2.57 -20.24 7.72
C PRO A 26 -1.12 -19.92 7.32
N THR A 27 -0.68 -18.69 7.60
CA THR A 27 0.75 -18.34 7.51
C THR A 27 1.50 -18.88 8.74
N ASP A 28 2.66 -19.50 8.53
CA ASP A 28 3.53 -20.00 9.60
C ASP A 28 4.15 -18.85 10.41
N GLU A 29 4.30 -19.02 11.72
CA GLU A 29 4.78 -17.96 12.63
C GLU A 29 6.11 -17.34 12.21
N ALA A 30 7.06 -18.15 11.74
CA ALA A 30 8.36 -17.66 11.27
C ALA A 30 8.23 -16.81 9.99
N VAL A 31 7.25 -17.10 9.13
CA VAL A 31 6.94 -16.29 7.95
C VAL A 31 6.26 -14.99 8.36
N ILE A 32 5.35 -15.03 9.34
CA ILE A 32 4.74 -13.83 9.92
C ILE A 32 5.81 -12.90 10.47
N GLU A 33 6.76 -13.43 11.24
CA GLU A 33 7.88 -12.63 11.76
C GLU A 33 8.68 -11.98 10.63
N ALA A 34 9.01 -12.75 9.57
CA ALA A 34 9.72 -12.24 8.41
C ALA A 34 8.91 -11.15 7.66
N MET A 35 7.60 -11.32 7.52
CA MET A 35 6.70 -10.32 6.93
C MET A 35 6.69 -9.02 7.74
N LEU A 36 6.50 -9.11 9.06
CA LEU A 36 6.45 -7.95 9.95
C LEU A 36 7.81 -7.24 10.03
N ASN A 37 8.92 -7.98 9.95
CA ASN A 37 10.27 -7.41 9.87
C ASN A 37 10.51 -6.69 8.55
N LEU A 38 10.14 -7.29 7.41
CA LEU A 38 10.28 -6.67 6.09
C LEU A 38 9.45 -5.39 5.98
N GLY A 39 8.24 -5.41 6.55
CA GLY A 39 7.35 -4.26 6.64
C GLY A 39 7.79 -3.20 7.65
N GLU A 40 8.83 -3.46 8.45
CA GLU A 40 9.27 -2.59 9.53
C GLU A 40 8.10 -2.20 10.45
N VAL A 41 7.23 -3.18 10.74
CA VAL A 41 6.00 -2.95 11.50
C VAL A 41 6.35 -2.62 12.94
N GLY A 42 5.70 -1.59 13.50
CA GLY A 42 5.95 -1.15 14.88
C GLY A 42 4.74 -0.54 15.58
N PRO A 43 4.91 0.00 16.79
CA PRO A 43 3.81 0.53 17.60
C PRO A 43 3.20 1.83 17.06
N ALA A 44 3.91 2.52 16.16
CA ALA A 44 3.38 3.69 15.47
C ALA A 44 2.39 3.32 14.35
N ASP A 45 2.32 2.03 13.99
CA ASP A 45 1.51 1.57 12.88
C ASP A 45 0.06 1.28 13.25
N LEU A 46 -0.78 1.41 12.22
CA LEU A 46 -2.07 0.77 12.15
C LEU A 46 -1.99 -0.27 11.02
N LEU A 47 -1.88 -1.53 11.42
CA LEU A 47 -1.73 -2.67 10.52
C LEU A 47 -3.09 -3.19 10.08
N TYR A 48 -3.33 -3.24 8.78
CA TYR A 48 -4.48 -3.92 8.21
C TYR A 48 -4.08 -5.28 7.65
N ASP A 49 -4.87 -6.31 7.94
CA ASP A 49 -4.69 -7.63 7.34
C ASP A 49 -5.92 -7.96 6.49
N LEU A 50 -5.77 -7.99 5.16
CA LEU A 50 -6.90 -8.22 4.24
C LEU A 50 -7.03 -9.70 3.92
N GLY A 51 -8.12 -10.31 4.39
CA GLY A 51 -8.28 -11.76 4.47
C GLY A 51 -7.61 -12.30 5.74
N SER A 52 -7.95 -11.73 6.89
CA SER A 52 -7.20 -11.95 8.13
C SER A 52 -7.32 -13.36 8.71
N GLY A 53 -8.29 -14.17 8.25
CA GLY A 53 -8.48 -15.54 8.72
C GLY A 53 -8.63 -15.60 10.24
N ASP A 54 -7.81 -16.43 10.90
CA ASP A 54 -7.79 -16.55 12.37
C ASP A 54 -7.03 -15.42 13.10
N GLY A 55 -6.71 -14.33 12.40
CA GLY A 55 -6.12 -13.12 12.97
C GLY A 55 -4.67 -13.24 13.40
N ARG A 56 -3.99 -14.35 13.08
CA ARG A 56 -2.64 -14.65 13.60
C ARG A 56 -1.57 -13.60 13.30
N ILE A 57 -1.65 -12.91 12.16
CA ILE A 57 -0.69 -11.86 11.79
C ILE A 57 -0.88 -10.67 12.74
N LEU A 58 -2.12 -10.23 12.95
CA LEU A 58 -2.44 -9.14 13.86
C LEU A 58 -2.14 -9.49 15.32
N VAL A 59 -2.48 -10.70 15.75
CA VAL A 59 -2.17 -11.17 17.12
C VAL A 59 -0.66 -11.19 17.35
N ALA A 60 0.15 -11.66 16.39
CA ALA A 60 1.61 -11.62 16.50
C ALA A 60 2.16 -10.18 16.51
N ALA A 61 1.64 -9.31 15.65
CA ALA A 61 2.04 -7.89 15.63
C ALA A 61 1.71 -7.17 16.95
N ALA A 62 0.50 -7.36 17.47
CA ALA A 62 0.08 -6.78 18.73
C ALA A 62 0.89 -7.31 19.92
N ARG A 63 1.09 -8.63 20.00
CA ARG A 63 1.83 -9.28 21.09
C ARG A 63 3.31 -8.90 21.10
N ASP A 64 3.96 -8.90 19.93
CA ASP A 64 5.42 -8.81 19.84
C ASP A 64 5.92 -7.38 19.56
N ARG A 65 5.05 -6.50 19.06
CA ARG A 65 5.43 -5.15 18.59
C ARG A 65 4.54 -4.03 19.12
N ASP A 66 3.54 -4.34 19.95
CA ASP A 66 2.56 -3.37 20.47
C ASP A 66 1.85 -2.60 19.34
N THR A 67 1.67 -3.26 18.20
CA THR A 67 1.06 -2.69 17.00
C THR A 67 -0.46 -2.85 17.06
N ARG A 68 -1.18 -1.76 16.75
CA ARG A 68 -2.63 -1.82 16.57
C ARG A 68 -2.98 -2.39 15.21
N GLY A 69 -4.09 -3.11 15.10
CA GLY A 69 -4.50 -3.63 13.80
C GLY A 69 -5.97 -3.91 13.61
N ILE A 70 -6.36 -3.98 12.34
CA ILE A 70 -7.73 -4.25 11.91
C ILE A 70 -7.69 -5.39 10.88
N GLY A 71 -8.38 -6.48 11.19
CA GLY A 71 -8.52 -7.62 10.28
C GLY A 71 -9.80 -7.49 9.48
N VAL A 72 -9.71 -7.65 8.16
CA VAL A 72 -10.88 -7.73 7.28
C VAL A 72 -11.04 -9.17 6.85
N GLU A 73 -12.19 -9.77 7.17
CA GLU A 73 -12.48 -11.17 6.87
C GLU A 73 -13.95 -11.32 6.50
N ILE A 74 -14.26 -12.22 5.57
CA ILE A 74 -15.63 -12.44 5.11
C ILE A 74 -16.29 -13.64 5.79
N ASP A 75 -15.49 -14.61 6.27
CA ASP A 75 -15.99 -15.79 6.99
C ASP A 75 -16.20 -15.48 8.48
N PRO A 76 -17.46 -15.42 8.96
CA PRO A 76 -17.75 -15.14 10.37
C PRO A 76 -17.18 -16.18 11.34
N LEU A 77 -16.92 -17.42 10.90
CA LEU A 77 -16.26 -18.43 11.74
C LEU A 77 -14.78 -18.09 11.95
N ARG A 78 -14.10 -17.56 10.92
CA ARG A 78 -12.71 -17.12 11.03
C ARG A 78 -12.59 -15.89 11.95
N ILE A 79 -13.56 -14.97 11.87
CA ILE A 79 -13.65 -13.81 12.76
C ILE A 79 -13.81 -14.25 14.22
N ALA A 80 -14.68 -15.23 14.49
CA ALA A 80 -14.83 -15.78 15.84
C ALA A 80 -13.52 -16.40 16.35
N ASP A 81 -12.84 -17.21 15.52
CA ASP A 81 -11.52 -17.78 15.84
C ASP A 81 -10.48 -16.68 16.14
N ALA A 82 -10.53 -15.56 15.39
CA ALA A 82 -9.62 -14.44 15.55
C ALA A 82 -9.84 -13.65 16.87
N PHE A 83 -11.10 -13.37 17.22
CA PHE A 83 -11.44 -12.77 18.51
C PHE A 83 -11.03 -13.67 19.67
N ASP A 84 -11.31 -14.97 19.57
CA ASP A 84 -10.89 -15.93 20.58
C ASP A 84 -9.36 -15.97 20.71
N TYR A 85 -8.62 -16.00 19.60
CA TYR A 85 -7.15 -16.03 19.65
C TYR A 85 -6.56 -14.75 20.26
N ALA A 86 -7.09 -13.58 19.90
CA ALA A 86 -6.70 -12.30 20.48
C ALA A 86 -6.95 -12.27 22.00
N ALA A 87 -8.12 -12.73 22.45
CA ALA A 87 -8.47 -12.77 23.88
C ALA A 87 -7.60 -13.76 24.68
N HIS A 88 -7.35 -14.96 24.13
CA HIS A 88 -6.46 -15.94 24.78
C HIS A 88 -5.02 -15.43 24.90
N THR A 89 -4.58 -14.63 23.93
CA THR A 89 -3.25 -13.98 23.91
C THR A 89 -3.21 -12.68 24.71
N ARG A 90 -4.36 -12.18 25.15
CA ARG A 90 -4.53 -10.93 25.91
C ARG A 90 -4.10 -9.69 25.13
N VAL A 91 -4.44 -9.62 23.85
CA VAL A 91 -4.13 -8.49 22.96
C VAL A 91 -5.38 -7.90 22.29
N GLU A 92 -6.58 -8.32 22.72
CA GLU A 92 -7.87 -7.89 22.19
C GLU A 92 -8.13 -6.36 22.30
N TYR A 93 -7.33 -5.64 23.09
CA TYR A 93 -7.39 -4.17 23.19
C TYR A 93 -6.57 -3.45 22.11
N LEU A 94 -5.75 -4.17 21.35
CA LEU A 94 -4.93 -3.63 20.25
C LEU A 94 -5.47 -3.99 18.87
N VAL A 95 -6.28 -5.04 18.76
CA VAL A 95 -6.76 -5.56 17.49
C VAL A 95 -8.28 -5.61 17.44
N ASP A 96 -8.83 -5.36 16.25
CA ASP A 96 -10.24 -5.53 15.95
C ASP A 96 -10.42 -6.31 14.65
N PHE A 97 -11.58 -6.92 14.46
CA PHE A 97 -11.90 -7.73 13.28
C PHE A 97 -13.27 -7.34 12.74
N VAL A 98 -13.33 -7.12 11.42
CA VAL A 98 -14.53 -6.64 10.73
C VAL A 98 -14.97 -7.66 9.70
N GLU A 99 -16.25 -8.02 9.76
CA GLU A 99 -16.92 -8.83 8.74
C GLU A 99 -17.23 -7.96 7.51
N ASP A 100 -16.33 -7.96 6.53
CA ASP A 100 -16.49 -7.19 5.30
C ASP A 100 -15.67 -7.82 4.16
N SER A 101 -15.99 -7.46 2.93
CA SER A 101 -15.18 -7.83 1.78
C SER A 101 -13.92 -6.97 1.72
N ILE A 102 -12.78 -7.61 1.46
CA ILE A 102 -11.52 -6.93 1.13
C ILE A 102 -11.62 -5.99 -0.08
N PHE A 103 -12.68 -6.12 -0.89
CA PHE A 103 -12.97 -5.24 -2.03
C PHE A 103 -13.81 -4.01 -1.70
N THR A 104 -14.38 -3.93 -0.50
CA THR A 104 -15.27 -2.82 -0.07
C THR A 104 -14.84 -2.15 1.23
N ALA A 105 -14.15 -2.86 2.12
CA ALA A 105 -13.69 -2.31 3.40
C ALA A 105 -12.87 -1.03 3.23
N ASP A 106 -13.06 -0.06 4.12
CA ASP A 106 -12.25 1.16 4.16
C ASP A 106 -10.87 0.86 4.76
N ILE A 107 -9.84 1.07 3.95
CA ILE A 107 -8.44 0.81 4.27
C ILE A 107 -7.60 2.08 4.35
N SER A 108 -8.23 3.26 4.23
CA SER A 108 -7.52 4.54 4.05
C SER A 108 -6.63 4.95 5.23
N ASP A 109 -6.95 4.48 6.44
CA ASP A 109 -6.18 4.75 7.66
C ASP A 109 -4.93 3.86 7.80
N ALA A 110 -4.79 2.79 7.01
CA ALA A 110 -3.70 1.84 7.12
C ALA A 110 -2.33 2.49 6.87
N THR A 111 -1.37 2.22 7.76
CA THR A 111 0.06 2.57 7.55
C THR A 111 0.87 1.37 7.07
N VAL A 112 0.36 0.16 7.31
CA VAL A 112 0.85 -1.11 6.78
C VAL A 112 -0.34 -1.98 6.40
N VAL A 113 -0.22 -2.71 5.29
CA VAL A 113 -1.18 -3.73 4.86
C VAL A 113 -0.45 -5.07 4.69
N THR A 114 -1.01 -6.16 5.21
CA THR A 114 -0.58 -7.53 4.93
C THR A 114 -1.60 -8.26 4.06
N LEU A 115 -1.10 -9.12 3.17
CA LEU A 115 -1.88 -9.92 2.25
C LEU A 115 -1.37 -11.37 2.22
N TYR A 116 -2.27 -12.34 2.33
CA TYR A 116 -2.01 -13.71 1.91
C TYR A 116 -3.21 -14.27 1.13
N LEU A 117 -3.26 -13.94 -0.17
CA LEU A 117 -4.42 -14.18 -1.03
C LEU A 117 -4.04 -15.06 -2.22
N LEU A 118 -4.11 -14.50 -3.44
CA LEU A 118 -3.67 -15.09 -4.72
C LEU A 118 -3.19 -13.96 -5.64
N ASP A 119 -2.34 -14.26 -6.63
CA ASP A 119 -1.85 -13.26 -7.61
C ASP A 119 -3.01 -12.54 -8.33
N SER A 120 -4.05 -13.29 -8.73
CA SER A 120 -5.23 -12.73 -9.42
C SER A 120 -6.04 -11.77 -8.55
N ILE A 121 -6.11 -12.03 -7.23
CA ILE A 121 -6.82 -11.19 -6.27
C ILE A 121 -5.99 -9.94 -5.96
N ASN A 122 -4.69 -10.09 -5.78
CA ASN A 122 -3.75 -8.99 -5.60
C ASN A 122 -3.79 -8.00 -6.77
N VAL A 123 -3.83 -8.49 -8.01
CA VAL A 123 -3.96 -7.64 -9.21
C VAL A 123 -5.32 -6.91 -9.25
N GLN A 124 -6.40 -7.52 -8.78
CA GLN A 124 -7.72 -6.88 -8.69
C GLN A 124 -7.76 -5.81 -7.58
N LEU A 125 -7.08 -6.03 -6.45
CA LEU A 125 -7.00 -5.08 -5.34
C LEU A 125 -6.08 -3.90 -5.63
N ARG A 126 -5.02 -4.08 -6.43
CA ARG A 126 -4.00 -3.08 -6.70
C ARG A 126 -4.53 -1.68 -7.03
N PRO A 127 -5.53 -1.49 -7.92
CA PRO A 127 -6.09 -0.17 -8.19
C PRO A 127 -6.68 0.52 -6.95
N ARG A 128 -7.30 -0.25 -6.03
CA ARG A 128 -7.79 0.29 -4.75
C ARG A 128 -6.65 0.63 -3.81
N LEU A 129 -5.67 -0.26 -3.68
CA LEU A 129 -4.48 -0.03 -2.84
C LEU A 129 -3.77 1.28 -3.22
N LEU A 130 -3.59 1.54 -4.52
CA LEU A 130 -2.97 2.77 -5.02
C LEU A 130 -3.84 4.02 -4.88
N ARG A 131 -5.15 3.87 -4.77
CA ARG A 131 -6.11 4.98 -4.70
C ARG A 131 -6.42 5.41 -3.27
N GLU A 132 -6.54 4.43 -2.37
CA GLU A 132 -7.12 4.63 -1.04
C GLU A 132 -6.03 4.73 0.03
N LEU A 133 -4.88 4.10 -0.16
CA LEU A 133 -3.78 4.17 0.78
C LEU A 133 -2.98 5.45 0.58
N ARG A 134 -2.50 6.01 1.70
CA ARG A 134 -1.63 7.19 1.67
C ARG A 134 -0.26 6.84 1.08
N PRO A 135 0.40 7.78 0.39
CA PRO A 135 1.79 7.61 -0.02
C PRO A 135 2.68 7.27 1.18
N GLY A 136 3.53 6.26 1.02
CA GLY A 136 4.38 5.73 2.09
C GLY A 136 3.77 4.55 2.87
N THR A 137 2.48 4.25 2.70
CA THR A 137 1.92 3.00 3.25
C THR A 137 2.66 1.80 2.66
N ARG A 138 3.07 0.87 3.53
CA ARG A 138 3.80 -0.34 3.14
C ARG A 138 2.82 -1.49 2.95
N ILE A 139 3.01 -2.30 1.91
CA ILE A 139 2.18 -3.46 1.62
C ILE A 139 3.07 -4.70 1.55
N ILE A 140 2.75 -5.71 2.36
CA ILE A 140 3.55 -6.93 2.50
C ILE A 140 2.69 -8.11 2.04
N SER A 141 3.12 -8.79 0.98
CA SER A 141 2.39 -9.95 0.43
C SER A 141 3.17 -11.24 0.65
N HIS A 142 2.47 -12.25 1.16
CA HIS A 142 2.95 -13.61 1.31
C HIS A 142 2.75 -14.39 0.00
N ALA A 143 3.83 -14.91 -0.56
CA ALA A 143 3.93 -15.76 -1.76
C ALA A 143 3.53 -15.15 -3.12
N PHE A 144 2.59 -14.21 -3.13
CA PHE A 144 1.94 -13.70 -4.34
C PHE A 144 2.36 -12.27 -4.69
N ASP A 145 2.55 -11.99 -5.99
CA ASP A 145 2.93 -10.68 -6.52
C ASP A 145 1.71 -9.80 -6.88
N MET A 146 1.96 -8.63 -7.46
CA MET A 146 0.94 -7.70 -7.96
C MET A 146 1.09 -7.44 -9.46
N GLY A 147 1.50 -8.45 -10.23
CA GLY A 147 1.64 -8.39 -11.69
C GLY A 147 2.70 -7.39 -12.16
N ASP A 148 2.27 -6.36 -12.89
CA ASP A 148 3.18 -5.36 -13.48
C ASP A 148 3.65 -4.27 -12.50
N TRP A 149 3.12 -4.22 -11.27
CA TRP A 149 3.67 -3.37 -10.21
C TRP A 149 4.83 -4.09 -9.52
N LYS A 150 6.06 -3.68 -9.83
CA LYS A 150 7.27 -4.29 -9.27
C LYS A 150 7.39 -3.95 -7.78
N ALA A 151 7.72 -4.97 -6.99
CA ALA A 151 7.99 -4.82 -5.57
C ALA A 151 9.27 -4.00 -5.35
N ASP A 152 9.24 -3.13 -4.35
CA ASP A 152 10.40 -2.34 -3.92
C ASP A 152 11.44 -3.23 -3.24
N GLU A 153 10.97 -4.24 -2.48
CA GLU A 153 11.82 -5.30 -1.95
C GLU A 153 11.17 -6.67 -2.12
N ARG A 154 12.01 -7.69 -2.27
CA ARG A 154 11.60 -9.10 -2.29
C ARG A 154 12.62 -9.93 -1.54
N VAL A 155 12.14 -10.73 -0.60
CA VAL A 155 12.95 -11.70 0.14
C VAL A 155 12.41 -13.11 -0.08
N GLU A 156 13.28 -14.10 0.11
CA GLU A 156 12.91 -15.50 0.12
C GLU A 156 13.24 -16.08 1.50
N PHE A 157 12.23 -16.62 2.17
CA PHE A 157 12.34 -17.15 3.52
C PHE A 157 11.65 -18.51 3.58
N SER A 158 12.38 -19.53 4.03
CA SER A 158 11.88 -20.92 4.12
C SER A 158 11.21 -21.43 2.84
N GLY A 159 11.74 -21.06 1.67
CA GLY A 159 11.19 -21.45 0.36
C GLY A 159 9.97 -20.64 -0.09
N THR A 160 9.59 -19.62 0.67
CA THR A 160 8.46 -18.74 0.36
C THR A 160 8.93 -17.33 0.06
N LYS A 161 8.33 -16.70 -0.96
CA LYS A 161 8.64 -15.33 -1.34
C LYS A 161 7.79 -14.37 -0.49
N ILE A 162 8.40 -13.31 0.00
CA ILE A 162 7.71 -12.21 0.64
C ILE A 162 8.06 -10.94 -0.14
N TYR A 163 7.04 -10.18 -0.50
CA TYR A 163 7.18 -8.97 -1.30
C TYR A 163 6.76 -7.75 -0.49
N LYS A 164 7.45 -6.63 -0.70
CA LYS A 164 7.15 -5.32 -0.12
C LYS A 164 6.93 -4.31 -1.24
N TRP A 165 5.84 -3.56 -1.14
CA TRP A 165 5.63 -2.35 -1.93
C TRP A 165 5.45 -1.17 -0.99
N ILE A 166 5.81 0.01 -1.48
CA ILE A 166 5.54 1.30 -0.85
C ILE A 166 4.62 2.06 -1.79
N VAL A 167 3.45 2.45 -1.31
CA VAL A 167 2.47 3.20 -2.11
C VAL A 167 3.10 4.54 -2.53
N PRO A 168 3.31 4.79 -3.84
CA PRO A 168 3.97 6.00 -4.31
C PRO A 168 2.98 7.18 -4.37
N ALA A 169 3.45 8.40 -4.10
CA ALA A 169 2.67 9.61 -4.35
C ALA A 169 2.38 9.78 -5.85
N GLN A 170 1.26 10.42 -6.19
CA GLN A 170 0.98 10.79 -7.57
C GLN A 170 1.76 12.05 -7.95
N VAL A 171 2.74 11.91 -8.82
CA VAL A 171 3.68 12.99 -9.21
C VAL A 171 3.67 13.27 -10.72
N ALA A 172 2.90 12.52 -11.51
CA ALA A 172 2.71 12.83 -12.92
C ALA A 172 2.08 14.22 -13.10
N GLY A 173 2.64 15.04 -13.98
CA GLY A 173 2.17 16.41 -14.19
C GLY A 173 3.31 17.39 -14.41
N VAL A 174 2.97 18.68 -14.36
CA VAL A 174 3.92 19.78 -14.48
C VAL A 174 4.13 20.41 -13.11
N TRP A 175 5.39 20.54 -12.71
CA TRP A 175 5.79 21.16 -11.45
C TRP A 175 6.77 22.30 -11.72
N GLU A 176 6.58 23.42 -11.03
CA GLU A 176 7.37 24.64 -11.18
C GLU A 176 7.74 25.19 -9.80
N TRP A 177 8.99 25.61 -9.62
CA TRP A 177 9.48 26.21 -8.37
C TRP A 177 10.70 27.10 -8.62
N ASN A 178 11.15 27.79 -7.58
CA ASN A 178 12.40 28.54 -7.61
C ASN A 178 13.43 27.87 -6.67
N GLY A 179 14.67 27.77 -7.12
CA GLY A 179 15.81 27.40 -6.27
C GLY A 179 16.16 28.48 -5.26
N TYR A 180 17.12 28.22 -4.38
CA TYR A 180 17.54 29.16 -3.33
C TYR A 180 18.11 30.47 -3.89
N ASP A 181 18.74 30.40 -5.06
CA ASP A 181 19.27 31.56 -5.79
C ASP A 181 18.20 32.33 -6.58
N GLY A 182 16.96 31.87 -6.57
CA GLY A 182 15.84 32.43 -7.33
C GLY A 182 15.74 31.91 -8.77
N THR A 183 16.59 30.97 -9.17
CA THR A 183 16.53 30.35 -10.49
C THR A 183 15.24 29.53 -10.63
N PRO A 184 14.42 29.75 -11.67
CA PRO A 184 13.19 28.99 -11.85
C PRO A 184 13.48 27.62 -12.47
N TYR A 185 12.89 26.58 -11.88
CA TYR A 185 12.92 25.20 -12.32
C TYR A 185 11.54 24.76 -12.74
N ARG A 186 11.49 23.92 -13.76
CA ARG A 186 10.27 23.26 -14.21
C ARG A 186 10.54 21.82 -14.58
N VAL A 187 9.62 20.92 -14.25
CA VAL A 187 9.62 19.55 -14.77
C VAL A 187 8.26 19.16 -15.30
N GLU A 188 8.26 18.25 -16.25
CA GLU A 188 7.07 17.56 -16.76
C GLU A 188 7.30 16.06 -16.62
N LEU A 189 6.54 15.44 -15.73
CA LEU A 189 6.75 14.06 -15.29
C LEU A 189 5.66 13.13 -15.80
N GLN A 190 6.09 11.94 -16.22
CA GLN A 190 5.27 10.77 -16.45
C GLN A 190 5.57 9.75 -15.35
N GLN A 191 4.54 9.02 -14.94
CA GLN A 191 4.64 8.09 -13.84
C GLN A 191 3.95 6.77 -14.18
N LYS A 192 4.58 5.67 -13.79
CA LYS A 192 3.96 4.36 -13.65
C LYS A 192 4.38 3.78 -12.31
N TYR A 193 3.47 3.75 -11.35
CA TYR A 193 3.78 3.35 -9.96
C TYR A 193 4.92 4.19 -9.38
N GLN A 194 6.01 3.57 -8.91
CA GLN A 194 7.21 4.26 -8.42
C GLN A 194 8.17 4.69 -9.56
N GLU A 195 7.95 4.25 -10.79
CA GLU A 195 8.80 4.61 -11.94
C GLU A 195 8.41 5.99 -12.46
N VAL A 196 9.35 6.94 -12.41
CA VAL A 196 9.15 8.32 -12.86
C VAL A 196 10.14 8.64 -13.97
N THR A 197 9.64 9.25 -15.04
CA THR A 197 10.45 9.78 -16.14
C THR A 197 9.95 11.17 -16.51
N GLY A 198 10.73 11.96 -17.25
CA GLY A 198 10.26 13.29 -17.59
C GLY A 198 11.28 14.17 -18.28
N ARG A 199 10.92 15.44 -18.39
CA ARG A 199 11.76 16.52 -18.93
C ARG A 199 11.93 17.59 -17.88
N ALA A 200 13.06 18.29 -17.92
CA ALA A 200 13.37 19.38 -17.00
C ALA A 200 13.78 20.64 -17.76
N TRP A 201 13.54 21.79 -17.13
CA TRP A 201 13.97 23.10 -17.60
C TRP A 201 14.53 23.91 -16.43
N VAL A 202 15.53 24.72 -16.71
CA VAL A 202 16.15 25.69 -15.80
C VAL A 202 16.17 27.03 -16.51
N ALA A 203 15.56 28.07 -15.94
CA ALA A 203 15.44 29.39 -16.57
C ALA A 203 14.91 29.31 -18.03
N ASP A 204 13.85 28.52 -18.25
CA ASP A 204 13.23 28.20 -19.55
C ASP A 204 14.13 27.47 -20.57
N ALA A 205 15.40 27.22 -20.26
CA ALA A 205 16.29 26.39 -21.07
C ALA A 205 16.09 24.91 -20.75
N VAL A 206 16.14 24.05 -21.78
CA VAL A 206 16.06 22.59 -21.59
C VAL A 206 17.25 22.12 -20.75
N ALA A 207 16.96 21.36 -19.69
CA ALA A 207 17.93 20.75 -18.80
C ALA A 207 17.79 19.22 -18.81
N GLU A 208 18.83 18.53 -18.37
CA GLU A 208 18.83 17.08 -18.27
C GLU A 208 18.30 16.63 -16.91
N LEU A 209 17.24 15.82 -16.90
CA LEU A 209 16.78 15.12 -15.71
C LEU A 209 17.63 13.86 -15.51
N LYS A 210 18.69 13.98 -14.70
CA LYS A 210 19.64 12.90 -14.43
C LYS A 210 19.07 11.78 -13.57
N ASN A 211 18.21 12.14 -12.61
CA ASN A 211 17.57 11.19 -11.73
C ASN A 211 16.15 11.63 -11.39
N ALA A 212 15.26 10.66 -11.22
CA ALA A 212 13.91 10.82 -10.67
C ALA A 212 13.58 9.57 -9.85
N THR A 213 13.81 9.63 -8.54
CA THR A 213 13.58 8.50 -7.62
C THR A 213 12.39 8.81 -6.73
N LEU A 214 11.32 8.02 -6.87
CA LEU A 214 10.11 8.14 -6.06
C LEU A 214 10.07 7.02 -5.03
N CYS A 215 9.92 7.38 -3.76
CA CYS A 215 9.72 6.45 -2.67
C CYS A 215 8.66 7.00 -1.71
N GLY A 216 7.50 6.34 -1.66
CA GLY A 216 6.37 6.81 -0.86
C GLY A 216 5.96 8.24 -1.21
N ALA A 217 5.99 9.10 -0.20
CA ALA A 217 5.68 10.52 -0.29
C ALA A 217 6.84 11.41 -0.82
N SER A 218 8.01 10.85 -1.12
CA SER A 218 9.22 11.62 -1.45
C SER A 218 9.69 11.36 -2.88
N LEU A 219 9.86 12.43 -3.65
CA LEU A 219 10.46 12.40 -4.99
C LEU A 219 11.80 13.14 -4.97
N GLU A 220 12.88 12.44 -5.26
CA GLU A 220 14.19 13.04 -5.48
C GLU A 220 14.42 13.27 -6.96
N LEU A 221 14.78 14.50 -7.33
CA LEU A 221 15.11 14.90 -8.69
C LEU A 221 16.55 15.39 -8.74
N ALA A 222 17.33 14.98 -9.74
CA ALA A 222 18.63 15.57 -10.04
C ALA A 222 18.56 16.22 -11.42
N ILE A 223 18.70 17.54 -11.48
CA ILE A 223 18.54 18.33 -12.70
C ILE A 223 19.88 18.98 -13.05
N GLN A 224 20.39 18.73 -14.25
CA GLN A 224 21.64 19.30 -14.73
C GLN A 224 21.38 20.30 -15.85
N GLU A 225 21.72 21.56 -15.59
CA GLU A 225 21.72 22.62 -16.60
C GLU A 225 22.78 22.36 -17.68
N GLY A 226 22.51 22.79 -18.91
CA GLY A 226 23.46 22.70 -20.02
C GLY A 226 24.75 23.45 -19.73
N GLY A 227 25.85 22.71 -19.58
CA GLY A 227 27.19 23.26 -19.29
C GLY A 227 27.58 23.26 -17.81
N ALA A 228 26.66 22.95 -16.90
CA ALA A 228 26.99 22.72 -15.49
C ALA A 228 27.78 21.40 -15.32
N THR A 229 28.73 21.37 -14.37
CA THR A 229 29.53 20.17 -14.06
C THR A 229 28.84 19.19 -13.14
N SER A 230 27.87 19.66 -12.36
CA SER A 230 27.13 18.88 -11.36
C SER A 230 25.63 19.18 -11.45
N PRO A 231 24.76 18.19 -11.24
CA PRO A 231 23.34 18.42 -11.12
C PRO A 231 23.00 19.15 -9.81
N THR A 232 21.91 19.91 -9.82
CA THR A 232 21.24 20.38 -8.61
C THR A 232 20.20 19.34 -8.20
N THR A 233 20.19 18.95 -6.93
CA THR A 233 19.28 17.92 -6.43
C THR A 233 18.15 18.55 -5.62
N PHE A 234 16.94 18.06 -5.81
CA PHE A 234 15.75 18.50 -5.10
C PHE A 234 15.04 17.30 -4.47
N THR A 235 14.56 17.49 -3.25
CA THR A 235 13.63 16.57 -2.60
C THR A 235 12.26 17.24 -2.52
N LEU A 236 11.30 16.68 -3.25
CA LEU A 236 9.91 17.09 -3.24
C LEU A 236 9.13 16.15 -2.31
N SER A 237 8.32 16.71 -1.41
CA SER A 237 7.50 15.93 -0.48
C SER A 237 6.03 16.15 -0.77
N PHE A 238 5.25 15.08 -0.75
CA PHE A 238 3.83 15.06 -1.10
C PHE A 238 2.97 14.57 0.04
N GLU A 239 1.78 15.13 0.18
CA GLU A 239 0.75 14.67 1.12
C GLU A 239 -0.61 14.78 0.41
N ASN A 240 -1.44 13.73 0.48
CA ASN A 240 -2.74 13.68 -0.18
C ASN A 240 -2.71 14.02 -1.69
N ASN A 241 -1.62 13.64 -2.39
CA ASN A 241 -1.33 13.96 -3.80
C ASN A 241 -1.03 15.44 -4.09
N ASP A 242 -0.86 16.27 -3.06
CA ASP A 242 -0.44 17.66 -3.18
C ASP A 242 1.02 17.83 -2.80
N LEU A 243 1.75 18.67 -3.55
CA LEU A 243 3.12 19.04 -3.24
C LEU A 243 3.16 19.93 -1.99
N GLN A 244 3.85 19.47 -0.95
CA GLN A 244 3.95 20.15 0.34
C GLN A 244 5.21 21.00 0.46
N SER A 245 6.34 20.47 0.01
CA SER A 245 7.63 21.16 0.13
C SER A 245 8.61 20.73 -0.95
N ILE A 246 9.55 21.62 -1.24
CA ILE A 246 10.72 21.35 -2.06
C ILE A 246 11.95 21.80 -1.29
N VAL A 247 12.91 20.90 -1.14
CA VAL A 247 14.21 21.19 -0.53
C VAL A 247 15.28 21.04 -1.59
N GLU A 248 16.02 22.10 -1.85
CA GLU A 248 17.24 22.02 -2.65
C GLU A 248 18.38 21.49 -1.76
N ASN A 249 19.01 20.42 -2.21
CA ASN A 249 20.08 19.73 -1.49
C ASN A 249 21.45 20.22 -1.98
N ALA A 250 22.33 20.56 -1.03
CA ALA A 250 23.68 21.06 -1.28
C ALA A 250 24.70 19.95 -1.55
#